data_AF-A0A7G8EYC2-F1
#
_entry.id   AF-A0A7G8EYC2-F1
#
_cell.length_a   1.000
_cell.length_b   1.000
_cell.length_c   1.000
_cell.angle_alpha   90.00
_cell.angle_beta   90.00
_cell.angle_gamma   90.00
#
_symmetry.space_group_name_H-M   'P 1'
#
loop_
_entity.id
_entity.type
_entity.pdbx_description
1 polymer ?
#
loop_
_entity_poly.entity_id
_entity_poly.type
_entity_poly.pdbx_seq_one_letter_code
_entity_poly.pdbx_strand_id
1 'polypeptide(L)' 'MLLHCFRTAHAPSCQQALLRIESLQRRAGAQDRYPCQTLLLGLQAEVVMVQLAVARGEKAFETLRESEQLCSGL' A
#
# COMPACT_ATOMS: atom_id res chain seq x y z
N MET A 1 -6.03 -7.39 5.46
CA MET A 1 -4.65 -7.07 5.92
C MET A 1 -4.38 -5.57 5.91
N LEU A 2 -4.41 -4.90 4.76
CA LEU A 2 -4.22 -3.44 4.66
C LEU A 2 -5.16 -2.63 5.58
N LEU A 3 -6.46 -2.90 5.53
CA LEU A 3 -7.44 -2.26 6.43
C LEU A 3 -7.16 -2.53 7.92
N HIS A 4 -6.67 -3.72 8.28
CA HIS A 4 -6.34 -4.04 9.66
C HIS A 4 -5.10 -3.28 10.11
N CYS A 5 -4.06 -3.23 9.26
CA CYS A 5 -2.87 -2.41 9.48
C CYS A 5 -3.26 -0.94 9.71
N PHE A 6 -4.00 -0.32 8.79
CA PHE A 6 -4.37 1.10 8.88
C PHE A 6 -5.25 1.43 10.08
N ARG A 7 -6.09 0.50 10.54
CA ARG A 7 -6.94 0.73 11.71
C ARG A 7 -6.23 0.53 13.05
N THR A 8 -5.29 -0.39 13.11
CA THR A 8 -4.75 -0.88 14.41
C THR A 8 -3.26 -0.66 14.59
N ALA A 9 -2.54 -0.30 13.52
CA ALA A 9 -1.09 -0.32 13.46
C ALA A 9 -0.48 -1.66 13.91
N HIS A 10 -1.24 -2.77 13.83
CA HIS A 10 -0.77 -4.07 14.27
C HIS A 10 0.40 -4.55 13.39
N ALA A 11 1.60 -4.62 13.99
CA ALA A 11 2.85 -4.81 13.26
C ALA A 11 2.85 -6.02 12.29
N PRO A 12 2.41 -7.23 12.68
CA PRO A 12 2.32 -8.37 11.76
C PRO A 12 1.43 -8.09 10.54
N SER A 13 0.29 -7.43 10.75
CA SER A 13 -0.61 -7.09 9.65
C SER A 13 -0.03 -6.07 8.70
N CYS A 14 0.70 -5.08 9.22
CA CYS A 14 1.39 -4.09 8.40
C CYS A 14 2.58 -4.68 7.63
N GLN A 15 3.35 -5.58 8.25
CA GLN A 15 4.43 -6.29 7.56
C GLN A 15 3.89 -7.15 6.41
N GLN A 16 2.80 -7.87 6.64
CA GLN A 16 2.17 -8.66 5.58
C GLN A 16 1.54 -7.79 4.49
N ALA A 17 1.01 -6.62 4.85
CA ALA A 17 0.56 -5.62 3.88
C ALA A 17 1.71 -5.12 3.00
N LEU A 18 2.86 -4.76 3.57
CA LEU A 18 4.05 -4.31 2.83
C LEU A 18 4.52 -5.35 1.81
N LEU A 19 4.65 -6.61 2.24
CA LEU A 19 5.06 -7.71 1.35
C LEU A 19 4.08 -7.91 0.19
N ARG A 20 2.77 -7.77 0.45
CA ARG A 20 1.74 -7.90 -0.57
C ARG A 20 1.82 -6.76 -1.58
N ILE A 21 1.97 -5.53 -1.11
CA ILE A 21 2.06 -4.35 -1.98
C ILE A 21 3.35 -4.39 -2.81
N GLU A 22 4.48 -4.81 -2.23
CA GLU A 22 5.74 -4.98 -2.96
C GLU A 22 5.60 -5.98 -4.11
N SER A 23 4.95 -7.11 -3.85
CA SER A 23 4.67 -8.11 -4.88
C SER A 23 3.83 -7.52 -6.03
N LEU A 24 2.79 -6.73 -5.72
CA LEU A 24 1.98 -6.05 -6.72
C LEU A 24 2.77 -4.97 -7.47
N GLN A 25 3.61 -4.21 -6.78
CA GLN A 25 4.43 -3.14 -7.35
C GLN A 25 5.40 -3.70 -8.37
N ARG A 26 6.08 -4.80 -8.06
CA ARG A 26 6.98 -5.48 -9.01
C ARG A 26 6.24 -6.02 -10.22
N ARG A 27 5.05 -6.59 -10.03
CA ARG A 27 4.21 -7.08 -11.13
C ARG A 27 3.74 -5.94 -12.02
N ALA A 28 3.36 -4.79 -11.44
CA ALA A 28 3.01 -3.59 -12.20
C ALA A 28 4.19 -3.11 -13.04
N GLY A 29 5.40 -3.06 -12.46
CA GLY A 29 6.62 -2.71 -13.18
C GLY A 29 6.96 -3.68 -14.32
N ALA A 30 6.79 -4.99 -14.10
CA ALA A 30 7.01 -6.02 -15.13
C ALA A 30 5.99 -5.97 -16.29
N GLN A 31 4.87 -5.27 -16.12
CA GLN A 31 3.84 -5.09 -17.15
C GLN A 31 3.81 -3.64 -17.69
N ASP A 32 4.85 -2.84 -17.40
CA ASP A 32 4.93 -1.42 -17.76
C ASP A 32 3.73 -0.58 -17.27
N ARG A 33 3.03 -1.04 -16.22
CA ARG A 33 1.93 -0.33 -15.57
C ARG A 33 2.46 0.70 -14.57
N TYR A 34 3.32 1.61 -15.05
CA TYR A 34 4.05 2.57 -14.22
C TYR A 34 3.16 3.47 -13.33
N PRO A 35 1.99 3.95 -13.76
CA PRO A 35 1.10 4.70 -12.87
C PRO A 35 0.66 3.89 -11.64
N CYS A 36 0.29 2.61 -11.84
CA CYS A 36 -0.03 1.72 -10.74
C CYS A 36 1.22 1.41 -9.89
N GLN A 37 2.37 1.16 -10.52
CA GLN A 37 3.62 0.92 -9.80
C GLN A 37 3.96 2.06 -8.83
N THR A 38 3.92 3.30 -9.32
CA THR A 38 4.18 4.50 -8.51
C THR A 38 3.17 4.67 -7.39
N LEU A 39 1.88 4.42 -7.67
CA LEU A 39 0.85 4.50 -6.63
C LEU A 39 1.03 3.44 -5.55
N LEU A 40 1.47 2.22 -5.91
CA LEU A 40 1.78 1.17 -4.94
C LEU A 40 3.00 1.51 -4.08
N LEU A 41 4.01 2.20 -4.62
CA LEU A 41 5.11 2.75 -3.80
C LEU A 41 4.59 3.76 -2.77
N GLY A 42 3.66 4.65 -3.17
CA GLY A 42 2.97 5.55 -2.26
C GLY A 42 2.19 4.80 -1.17
N LEU A 43 1.47 3.75 -1.53
CA LEU A 43 0.74 2.92 -0.58
C LEU A 43 1.67 2.21 0.43
N GLN A 44 2.86 1.76 0.01
CA GLN A 44 3.87 1.22 0.93
C GLN A 44 4.34 2.27 1.94
N ALA A 45 4.58 3.51 1.48
CA ALA A 45 4.95 4.61 2.36
C ALA A 45 3.85 4.87 3.41
N GLU A 46 2.58 4.87 3.03
CA GLU A 46 1.46 5.00 3.98
C GLU A 46 1.45 3.89 5.04
N VAL A 47 1.74 2.64 4.66
CA VAL A 47 1.88 1.53 5.64
C VAL A 47 3.02 1.77 6.63
N VAL A 48 4.17 2.24 6.14
CA VAL A 48 5.32 2.59 7.00
C VAL A 48 4.95 3.73 7.95
N MET A 49 4.28 4.77 7.46
CA MET A 49 3.85 5.91 8.29
C MET A 49 2.87 5.49 9.38
N VAL A 50 1.93 4.60 9.07
CA VAL A 50 1.03 3.99 10.07
C VAL A 50 1.80 3.19 11.11
N GLN A 51 2.78 2.37 10.72
CA GLN A 51 3.62 1.60 11.66
C GLN A 51 4.41 2.49 12.60
N LEU A 52 4.93 3.60 12.10
CA LEU A 52 5.71 4.56 12.88
C LEU A 52 4.84 5.50 13.75
N ALA A 53 3.51 5.40 13.64
CA ALA A 53 2.55 6.32 14.26
C ALA A 53 2.76 7.80 13.87
N VAL A 54 3.47 8.08 12.78
CA VAL A 54 3.73 9.44 12.28
C VAL A 54 2.60 9.84 11.35
N ALA A 55 1.85 10.88 11.72
CA ALA A 55 0.68 11.37 10.98
C ALA A 55 -0.37 10.27 10.65
N ARG A 56 -0.26 9.08 11.27
CA ARG A 56 -1.06 7.85 11.04
C ARG A 56 -1.42 7.56 9.58
N GLY A 57 -0.55 7.89 8.64
CA GLY A 57 -0.83 7.77 7.21
C GLY A 57 -2.12 8.48 6.83
N GLU A 58 -2.14 9.82 6.91
CA GLU A 58 -3.34 10.65 6.65
C GLU A 58 -4.04 10.29 5.34
N LYS A 59 -3.29 9.80 4.35
CA LYS A 59 -3.80 9.42 3.03
C LYS A 59 -3.97 7.91 2.87
N ALA A 60 -3.66 7.10 3.87
CA ALA A 60 -3.64 5.64 3.78
C ALA A 60 -4.91 5.04 3.16
N PHE A 61 -6.10 5.47 3.60
CA PHE A 61 -7.36 4.98 3.04
C PHE A 61 -7.65 5.54 1.64
N GLU A 62 -7.25 6.78 1.35
CA GLU A 62 -7.39 7.39 0.03
C GLU A 62 -6.49 6.69 -0.99
N THR A 63 -5.20 6.58 -0.67
CA THR A 63 -4.20 5.89 -1.49
C THR A 63 -4.55 4.42 -1.70
N LEU A 64 -5.13 3.75 -0.68
CA LEU A 64 -5.63 2.38 -0.85
C LEU A 64 -6.74 2.31 -1.89
N ARG A 65 -7.77 3.15 -1.77
CA ARG A 65 -8.89 3.20 -2.70
C ARG A 65 -8.43 3.52 -4.13
N GLU A 66 -7.53 4.48 -4.28
CA GLU A 66 -6.95 4.82 -5.58
C GLU A 66 -6.16 3.64 -6.16
N SER A 67 -5.39 2.93 -5.32
CA SER A 67 -4.63 1.76 -5.77
C SER A 67 -5.54 0.63 -6.25
N GLU A 68 -6.66 0.38 -5.58
CA GLU A 68 -7.64 -0.64 -5.98
C GLU A 68 -8.26 -0.32 -7.34
N GLN A 69 -8.46 0.97 -7.65
CA GLN A 69 -8.97 1.43 -8.93
C GLN A 69 -7.91 1.36 -10.04
N LEU A 70 -6.74 1.95 -9.81
CA LEU A 70 -5.70 2.11 -10.83
C LEU A 70 -4.95 0.80 -11.13
N CYS A 71 -4.81 -0.07 -10.13
CA CYS A 71 -4.13 -1.35 -10.26
C CYS A 71 -5.06 -2.51 -10.61
N SER A 72 -6.33 -2.24 -10.94
CA SER A 72 -7.28 -3.27 -11.33
C SER A 72 -6.75 -4.15 -12.47
N GLY A 73 -6.89 -5.47 -12.32
CA GLY A 73 -6.39 -6.47 -13.26
C GLY A 73 -4.95 -6.94 -13.02
N LEU A 74 -4.28 -6.48 -11.95
CA LEU A 74 -3.13 -7.15 -11.33
C LEU A 74 -3.62 -8.08 -10.22
#